data_AF-A0A261DCM9-F1
#
_entry.id   AF-A0A261DCM9-F1
#
_cell.length_a   1.000
_cell.length_b   1.000
_cell.length_c   1.000
_cell.angle_alpha   90.00
_cell.angle_beta   90.00
_cell.angle_gamma   90.00
#
_symmetry.space_group_name_H-M   'P 1'
#
loop_
_entity.id
_entity.type
_entity.pdbx_description
1 polymer ?
#
loop_
_entity_poly.entity_id
_entity_poly.type
_entity_poly.pdbx_seq_one_letter_code
_entity_poly.pdbx_strand_id
1 'polypeptide(L)'
;MFNITAKNKQLDRAKVSSIFCKLGQKEKKKKTKISELLIDFHENGLLLMMLFFAIPIAIPLPYPPGFTTIVGIPLIILSMQMLLGFRQVFLPSKINNYQISNDILINISNKIVPKIKLVEKYIRPRYSFASSIYCEQFIGLISLICAITISIPLPLTNAVPALGITIMTLGLLNRDGLTIFLGFIVSIVGLIIAVIAIAASWISIKYLFNLFF
;
A
#
# COMPACT_ATOMS: atom_id res chain seq x y z
N MET A 1 23.24 -29.35 8.70
CA MET A 1 22.61 -28.42 9.66
C MET A 1 23.41 -27.10 9.69
N PHE A 2 23.63 -26.51 8.50
CA PHE A 2 24.54 -25.38 8.30
C PHE A 2 23.79 -24.26 7.57
N ASN A 3 23.94 -23.04 8.05
CA ASN A 3 23.78 -21.78 7.29
C ASN A 3 22.38 -21.20 7.01
N ILE A 4 21.39 -21.36 7.90
CA ILE A 4 20.13 -20.57 7.81
C ILE A 4 20.32 -19.16 8.43
N THR A 5 21.13 -19.03 9.49
CA THR A 5 21.32 -17.77 10.22
C THR A 5 22.18 -16.72 9.50
N ALA A 6 23.14 -17.12 8.67
CA ALA A 6 23.98 -16.18 7.91
C ALA A 6 23.27 -15.64 6.65
N LYS A 7 22.44 -16.47 6.00
CA LYS A 7 21.64 -16.07 4.83
C LYS A 7 20.52 -15.09 5.22
N ASN A 8 19.96 -15.23 6.43
CA ASN A 8 18.96 -14.32 6.99
C ASN A 8 19.47 -12.88 7.19
N LYS A 9 20.77 -12.67 7.44
CA LYS A 9 21.32 -11.32 7.63
C LYS A 9 21.60 -10.58 6.31
N GLN A 10 21.68 -11.31 5.20
CA GLN A 10 22.00 -10.77 3.88
C GLN A 10 20.73 -10.39 3.08
N LEU A 11 19.59 -11.02 3.39
CA LEU A 11 18.27 -10.78 2.78
C LEU A 11 17.48 -9.62 3.40
N ASP A 12 17.83 -9.19 4.61
CA ASP A 12 17.30 -7.98 5.28
C ASP A 12 17.69 -6.65 4.57
N ARG A 13 18.38 -6.74 3.42
CA ARG A 13 18.87 -5.62 2.58
C ARG A 13 18.43 -5.69 1.12
N ALA A 14 17.49 -6.57 0.74
CA ALA A 14 16.94 -6.52 -0.61
C ALA A 14 16.16 -5.20 -0.77
N LYS A 15 16.73 -4.25 -1.53
CA LYS A 15 16.10 -2.96 -1.82
C LYS A 15 14.69 -3.20 -2.38
N VAL A 16 13.69 -2.51 -1.84
CA VAL A 16 12.30 -2.49 -2.33
C VAL A 16 12.27 -2.30 -3.85
N SER A 17 13.13 -1.42 -4.36
CA SER A 17 13.27 -1.15 -5.79
C SER A 17 13.68 -2.38 -6.61
N SER A 18 14.51 -3.27 -6.05
CA SER A 18 14.93 -4.51 -6.72
C SER A 18 13.80 -5.53 -6.83
N ILE A 19 12.92 -5.59 -5.83
CA ILE A 19 11.74 -6.46 -5.82
C ILE A 19 10.72 -5.98 -6.85
N PHE A 20 10.43 -4.68 -6.88
CA PHE A 20 9.55 -4.09 -7.88
C PHE A 20 10.14 -4.17 -9.29
N CYS A 21 11.46 -4.04 -9.46
CA CYS A 21 12.10 -4.15 -10.78
C CYS A 21 11.93 -5.53 -11.40
N LYS A 22 11.87 -6.61 -10.60
CA LYS A 22 11.56 -7.97 -11.09
C LYS A 22 10.16 -8.06 -11.69
N LEU A 23 9.19 -7.27 -11.20
CA LEU A 23 7.85 -7.20 -11.77
C LEU A 23 7.86 -6.60 -13.18
N GLY A 24 8.73 -5.60 -13.42
CA GLY A 24 8.90 -4.97 -14.74
C GLY A 24 9.56 -5.85 -15.80
N GLN A 25 10.17 -6.97 -15.39
CA GLN A 25 10.81 -7.94 -16.29
C GLN A 25 9.85 -9.08 -16.69
N LYS A 26 8.63 -9.12 -16.16
CA LYS A 26 7.64 -10.16 -16.51
C LYS A 26 7.13 -9.98 -17.95
N GLU A 27 6.74 -11.07 -18.59
CA GLU A 27 6.22 -11.04 -19.96
C GLU A 27 4.83 -10.38 -20.05
N LYS A 28 4.68 -9.34 -20.89
CA LYS A 28 3.47 -8.52 -21.06
C LYS A 28 2.15 -9.31 -21.21
N LYS A 29 2.14 -10.36 -22.04
CA LYS A 29 0.91 -11.12 -22.39
C LYS A 29 0.49 -12.20 -21.37
N LYS A 30 1.26 -12.41 -20.30
CA LYS A 30 0.93 -13.39 -19.25
C LYS A 30 0.18 -12.73 -18.10
N LYS A 31 -0.51 -13.54 -17.30
CA LYS A 31 -1.08 -13.11 -16.02
C LYS A 31 -0.32 -13.80 -14.89
N THR A 32 -0.05 -13.07 -13.82
CA THR A 32 0.61 -13.61 -12.63
C THR A 32 -0.43 -13.80 -11.53
N LYS A 33 -0.39 -14.93 -10.82
CA LYS A 33 -1.25 -15.16 -9.65
C LYS A 33 -0.78 -14.32 -8.46
N ILE A 34 -1.71 -13.89 -7.61
CA ILE A 34 -1.35 -13.22 -6.34
C ILE A 34 -0.46 -14.12 -5.48
N SER A 35 -0.67 -15.45 -5.48
CA SER A 35 0.19 -16.41 -4.78
C SER A 35 1.66 -16.36 -5.23
N GLU A 36 1.90 -16.21 -6.52
CA GLU A 36 3.26 -16.13 -7.08
C GLU A 36 3.93 -14.80 -6.71
N LEU A 37 3.16 -13.70 -6.66
CA LEU A 37 3.66 -12.41 -6.17
C LEU A 37 4.05 -12.47 -4.68
N LEU A 38 3.31 -13.21 -3.86
CA LEU A 38 3.63 -13.38 -2.44
C LEU A 38 4.94 -14.15 -2.22
N ILE A 39 5.21 -15.17 -3.04
CA ILE A 39 6.47 -15.93 -3.00
C ILE A 39 7.65 -15.00 -3.35
N ASP A 40 7.46 -14.13 -4.35
CA ASP A 40 8.47 -13.13 -4.75
C ASP A 40 8.77 -12.12 -3.63
N PHE A 41 7.86 -11.91 -2.68
CA PHE A 41 7.94 -10.87 -1.65
C PHE A 41 8.49 -11.32 -0.27
N HIS A 42 8.81 -12.61 -0.08
CA HIS A 42 9.53 -13.17 1.08
C HIS A 42 8.97 -12.69 2.46
N GLU A 43 9.81 -12.42 3.47
CA GLU A 43 9.40 -12.11 4.85
C GLU A 43 8.63 -10.78 5.01
N ASN A 44 8.67 -9.89 4.01
CA ASN A 44 7.99 -8.60 4.00
C ASN A 44 6.74 -8.59 3.11
N GLY A 45 6.18 -9.77 2.81
CA GLY A 45 5.07 -9.95 1.88
C GLY A 45 3.89 -9.00 2.09
N LEU A 46 3.54 -8.73 3.36
CA LEU A 46 2.40 -7.88 3.70
C LEU A 46 2.66 -6.41 3.34
N LEU A 47 3.81 -5.89 3.74
CA LEU A 47 4.25 -4.52 3.45
C LEU A 47 4.39 -4.28 1.95
N LEU A 48 4.99 -5.23 1.24
CA LEU A 48 5.17 -5.14 -0.21
C LEU A 48 3.84 -5.19 -0.96
N MET A 49 2.88 -6.00 -0.51
CA MET A 49 1.54 -6.01 -1.07
C MET A 49 0.78 -4.71 -0.80
N MET A 50 0.87 -4.16 0.42
CA MET A 50 0.29 -2.85 0.72
C MET A 50 0.87 -1.77 -0.20
N LEU A 51 2.19 -1.76 -0.42
CA LEU A 51 2.83 -0.85 -1.38
C LEU A 51 2.31 -1.07 -2.80
N PHE A 52 2.25 -2.33 -3.23
CA PHE A 52 1.81 -2.68 -4.57
C PHE A 52 0.40 -2.14 -4.88
N PHE A 53 -0.53 -2.18 -3.92
CA PHE A 53 -1.89 -1.66 -4.10
C PHE A 53 -2.02 -0.15 -3.81
N ALA A 54 -1.27 0.38 -2.84
CA ALA A 54 -1.38 1.80 -2.46
C ALA A 54 -0.73 2.73 -3.50
N ILE A 55 0.42 2.34 -4.07
CA ILE A 55 1.17 3.24 -4.95
C ILE A 55 0.39 3.62 -6.22
N PRO A 56 -0.30 2.70 -6.93
CA PRO A 56 -1.12 3.07 -8.07
C PRO A 56 -2.16 4.13 -7.75
N ILE A 57 -2.76 4.11 -6.56
CA ILE A 57 -3.76 5.09 -6.08
C ILE A 57 -3.11 6.41 -5.64
N ALA A 58 -1.89 6.34 -5.10
CA ALA A 58 -1.13 7.47 -4.61
C ALA A 58 -0.73 8.48 -5.71
N ILE A 59 -0.69 8.05 -6.98
CA ILE A 59 -0.36 8.91 -8.12
C ILE A 59 -1.66 9.50 -8.67
N PRO A 60 -1.98 10.79 -8.52
CA PRO A 60 -3.24 11.37 -8.97
C PRO A 60 -3.40 11.24 -10.49
N LEU A 61 -4.04 10.16 -10.94
CA LEU A 61 -4.35 9.84 -12.33
C LEU A 61 -5.87 9.79 -12.49
N PRO A 62 -6.39 10.07 -13.70
CA PRO A 62 -7.80 9.82 -14.00
C PRO A 62 -8.03 8.31 -13.99
N TYR A 63 -8.62 7.79 -12.92
CA TYR A 63 -8.99 6.38 -12.83
C TYR A 63 -10.41 6.16 -13.35
N PRO A 64 -10.67 5.01 -13.99
CA PRO A 64 -12.04 4.62 -14.26
C PRO A 64 -12.82 4.48 -12.94
N PRO A 65 -14.14 4.81 -12.94
CA PRO A 65 -14.97 4.66 -11.76
C PRO A 65 -14.93 3.21 -11.26
N GLY A 66 -14.77 3.04 -9.95
CA GLY A 66 -14.66 1.73 -9.29
C GLY A 66 -13.24 1.15 -9.19
N PHE A 67 -12.23 1.71 -9.87
CA PHE A 67 -10.84 1.24 -9.74
C PHE A 67 -10.32 1.33 -8.30
N THR A 68 -10.57 2.46 -7.63
CA THR A 68 -10.13 2.68 -6.25
C THR A 68 -10.80 1.75 -5.26
N THR A 69 -12.06 1.36 -5.49
CA THR A 69 -12.78 0.39 -4.68
C THR A 69 -12.21 -1.03 -4.86
N ILE A 70 -11.96 -1.44 -6.11
CA ILE A 70 -11.38 -2.77 -6.40
C ILE A 70 -9.99 -2.91 -5.79
N VAL A 71 -9.17 -1.86 -5.86
CA VAL A 71 -7.81 -1.85 -5.28
C VAL A 71 -7.83 -1.59 -3.76
N GLY A 72 -8.83 -0.86 -3.26
CA GLY A 72 -9.02 -0.54 -1.86
C GLY A 72 -9.42 -1.75 -1.00
N ILE A 73 -10.22 -2.68 -1.53
CA ILE A 73 -10.63 -3.88 -0.81
C ILE A 73 -9.42 -4.73 -0.35
N PRO A 74 -8.46 -5.10 -1.22
CA PRO A 74 -7.22 -5.74 -0.79
C PRO A 74 -6.45 -4.94 0.26
N LEU A 75 -6.39 -3.61 0.13
CA LEU A 75 -5.73 -2.75 1.11
C LEU A 75 -6.39 -2.80 2.49
N ILE A 76 -7.73 -2.86 2.56
CA ILE A 76 -8.47 -3.03 3.81
C ILE A 76 -8.07 -4.35 4.47
N ILE A 77 -8.08 -5.45 3.70
CA ILE A 77 -7.74 -6.78 4.21
C ILE A 77 -6.30 -6.81 4.74
N LEU A 78 -5.34 -6.29 3.96
CA LEU A 78 -3.93 -6.27 4.33
C LEU A 78 -3.67 -5.38 5.55
N SER A 79 -4.32 -4.22 5.62
CA SER A 79 -4.20 -3.30 6.77
C SER A 79 -4.79 -3.91 8.03
N MET A 80 -5.91 -4.63 7.91
CA MET A 80 -6.52 -5.37 9.01
C MET A 80 -5.60 -6.50 9.50
N GLN A 81 -4.94 -7.21 8.58
CA GLN A 81 -3.96 -8.24 8.95
C GLN A 81 -2.77 -7.64 9.70
N MET A 82 -2.27 -6.48 9.26
CA MET A 82 -1.20 -5.79 9.97
C MET A 82 -1.63 -5.31 11.36
N LEU A 83 -2.86 -4.78 11.46
CA LEU A 83 -3.46 -4.36 12.74
C LEU A 83 -3.58 -5.53 13.74
N LEU A 84 -3.93 -6.72 13.26
CA LEU A 84 -4.01 -7.93 14.08
C LEU A 84 -2.64 -8.55 14.41
N GLY A 85 -1.53 -7.98 13.90
CA GLY A 85 -0.17 -8.44 14.16
C GLY A 85 0.27 -9.63 13.29
N PHE A 86 -0.42 -9.92 12.19
CA PHE A 86 0.03 -10.93 11.24
C PHE A 86 1.30 -10.46 10.53
N ARG A 87 2.36 -11.27 10.61
CA ARG A 87 3.65 -11.02 9.91
C ARG A 87 3.70 -11.60 8.50
N GLN A 88 2.72 -12.44 8.15
CA GLN A 88 2.61 -13.07 6.85
C GLN A 88 1.21 -12.82 6.27
N VAL A 89 1.14 -12.68 4.95
CA VAL A 89 -0.11 -12.44 4.24
C VAL A 89 -0.95 -13.71 4.26
N PHE A 90 -2.10 -13.66 4.93
CA PHE A 90 -3.05 -14.78 4.94
C PHE A 90 -4.19 -14.50 3.96
N LEU A 91 -4.03 -14.84 2.68
CA LEU A 91 -5.10 -14.67 1.70
C LEU A 91 -5.98 -15.93 1.60
N PRO A 92 -7.32 -15.79 1.59
CA PRO A 92 -8.19 -16.91 1.25
C PRO A 92 -7.89 -17.42 -0.16
N SER A 93 -8.05 -18.73 -0.38
CA SER A 93 -7.65 -19.45 -1.60
C SER A 93 -8.25 -18.89 -2.90
N LYS A 94 -9.38 -18.17 -2.84
CA LYS A 94 -9.95 -17.44 -3.97
C LYS A 94 -9.09 -16.25 -4.43
N ILE A 95 -8.55 -15.47 -3.49
CA ILE A 95 -7.69 -14.32 -3.80
C ILE A 95 -6.31 -14.80 -4.21
N ASN A 96 -5.80 -15.86 -3.56
CA ASN A 96 -4.49 -16.42 -3.88
C ASN A 96 -4.37 -16.86 -5.35
N ASN A 97 -5.49 -17.35 -5.93
CA ASN A 97 -5.57 -17.76 -7.33
C ASN A 97 -5.96 -16.63 -8.31
N TYR A 98 -6.25 -15.43 -7.81
CA TYR A 98 -6.60 -14.30 -8.67
C TYR A 98 -5.42 -13.90 -9.55
N GLN A 99 -5.69 -13.65 -10.83
CA GLN A 99 -4.69 -13.41 -11.86
C GLN A 99 -4.68 -11.93 -12.28
N ILE A 100 -3.56 -11.25 -12.07
CA ILE A 100 -3.35 -9.86 -12.49
C ILE A 100 -2.60 -9.86 -13.81
N SER A 101 -3.01 -9.00 -14.76
CA SER A 101 -2.30 -8.85 -16.05
C SER A 101 -0.89 -8.30 -15.83
N ASN A 102 0.10 -8.92 -16.47
CA ASN A 102 1.49 -8.46 -16.38
C ASN A 102 1.67 -7.07 -16.97
N ASP A 103 0.84 -6.65 -17.93
CA ASP A 103 0.85 -5.28 -18.44
C ASP A 103 0.65 -4.24 -17.32
N ILE A 104 -0.25 -4.51 -16.37
CA ILE A 104 -0.48 -3.65 -15.20
C ILE A 104 0.77 -3.64 -14.31
N LEU A 105 1.34 -4.82 -14.04
CA LEU A 105 2.55 -4.97 -13.22
C LEU A 105 3.76 -4.23 -13.80
N ILE A 106 3.95 -4.29 -15.11
CA ILE A 106 5.04 -3.63 -15.83
C ILE A 106 4.86 -2.11 -15.80
N ASN A 107 3.64 -1.63 -16.03
CA ASN A 107 3.35 -0.19 -16.01
C ASN A 107 3.54 0.41 -14.61
N ILE A 108 3.10 -0.33 -13.58
CA ILE A 108 3.35 -0.05 -12.16
C ILE A 108 4.86 0.00 -11.92
N SER A 109 5.60 -1.06 -12.25
CA SER A 109 7.07 -1.12 -12.07
C SER A 109 7.79 0.07 -12.71
N ASN A 110 7.50 0.38 -13.98
CA ASN A 110 8.20 1.43 -14.72
C ASN A 110 8.01 2.83 -14.11
N LYS A 111 6.83 3.12 -13.57
CA LYS A 111 6.54 4.41 -12.92
C LYS A 111 7.08 4.48 -11.48
N ILE A 112 7.16 3.35 -10.80
CA ILE A 112 7.35 3.28 -9.36
C ILE A 112 8.80 3.03 -8.97
N VAL A 113 9.50 2.13 -9.66
CA VAL A 113 10.92 1.82 -9.42
C VAL A 113 11.80 3.08 -9.35
N PRO A 114 11.70 4.08 -10.25
CA PRO A 114 12.52 5.29 -10.14
C PRO A 114 12.19 6.11 -8.89
N LYS A 115 10.92 6.20 -8.48
CA LYS A 115 10.49 6.92 -7.26
C LYS A 115 10.96 6.21 -6.00
N ILE A 116 10.82 4.87 -5.95
CA ILE A 116 11.31 4.06 -4.84
C ILE A 116 12.83 4.18 -4.72
N LYS A 117 13.59 4.12 -5.83
CA LYS A 117 15.05 4.31 -5.81
C LYS A 117 15.45 5.68 -5.25
N LEU A 118 14.68 6.72 -5.58
CA LEU A 118 14.93 8.07 -5.12
C LEU A 118 14.71 8.16 -3.60
N VAL A 119 13.63 7.56 -3.11
CA VAL A 119 13.30 7.48 -1.69
C VAL A 119 14.32 6.61 -0.92
N GLU A 120 14.70 5.45 -1.45
CA GLU A 120 15.75 4.58 -0.89
C GLU A 120 17.12 5.27 -0.75
N LYS A 121 17.42 6.26 -1.59
CA LYS A 121 18.66 7.04 -1.49
C LYS A 121 18.67 7.95 -0.25
N TYR A 122 17.49 8.37 0.22
CA TYR A 122 17.33 9.24 1.39
C TYR A 122 17.03 8.49 2.68
N ILE A 123 16.48 7.27 2.60
CA ILE A 123 16.16 6.48 3.79
C ILE A 123 17.43 5.85 4.38
N ARG A 124 17.68 6.12 5.67
CA ARG A 124 18.70 5.44 6.49
C ARG A 124 18.00 4.78 7.69
N PRO A 125 18.39 3.56 8.10
CA PRO A 125 17.84 2.91 9.29
C PRO A 125 18.27 3.69 10.53
N ARG A 126 17.42 4.61 11.01
CA ARG A 126 17.77 5.57 12.08
C ARG A 126 17.18 5.21 13.45
N TYR A 127 16.04 4.52 13.51
CA TYR A 127 15.31 4.32 14.77
C TYR A 127 14.88 2.86 15.01
N SER A 128 15.29 2.31 16.15
CA SER A 128 14.99 0.93 16.58
C SER A 128 13.49 0.67 16.86
N PHE A 129 12.69 1.71 17.08
CA PHE A 129 11.25 1.58 17.39
C PHE A 129 10.42 1.11 16.18
N ALA A 130 10.91 1.35 14.95
CA ALA A 130 10.23 0.95 13.73
C ALA A 130 10.14 -0.58 13.54
N SER A 131 10.81 -1.38 14.37
CA SER A 131 10.71 -2.85 14.34
C SER A 131 9.80 -3.43 15.44
N SER A 132 9.08 -2.57 16.17
CA SER A 132 8.14 -3.00 17.21
C SER A 132 6.82 -3.47 16.60
N ILE A 133 6.30 -4.60 17.09
CA ILE A 133 4.97 -5.11 16.73
C ILE A 133 3.87 -4.06 16.93
N TYR A 134 4.01 -3.23 17.98
CA TYR A 134 3.05 -2.16 18.27
C TYR A 134 3.08 -1.04 17.22
N CYS A 135 4.25 -0.76 16.64
CA CYS A 135 4.39 0.21 15.56
C CYS A 135 3.75 -0.32 14.27
N GLU A 136 3.98 -1.59 13.94
CA GLU A 136 3.32 -2.27 12.81
C GLU A 136 1.80 -2.23 12.95
N GLN A 137 1.26 -2.60 14.12
CA GLN A 137 -0.18 -2.58 14.39
C GLN A 137 -0.77 -1.17 14.32
N PHE A 138 -0.08 -0.16 14.85
CA PHE A 138 -0.50 1.24 14.75
C PHE A 138 -0.55 1.72 13.29
N ILE A 139 0.48 1.38 12.50
CA ILE A 139 0.49 1.67 11.06
C ILE A 139 -0.66 0.93 10.37
N GLY A 140 -0.97 -0.29 10.80
CA GLY A 140 -2.09 -1.10 10.31
C GLY A 140 -3.43 -0.42 10.57
N LEU A 141 -3.63 0.14 11.77
CA LEU A 141 -4.83 0.89 12.14
C LEU A 141 -5.03 2.10 11.24
N ILE A 142 -4.01 2.96 11.11
CA ILE A 142 -4.11 4.18 10.30
C ILE A 142 -4.31 3.84 8.82
N SER A 143 -3.61 2.82 8.33
CA SER A 143 -3.75 2.34 6.95
C SER A 143 -5.13 1.76 6.69
N LEU A 144 -5.73 1.08 7.67
CA LEU A 144 -7.07 0.53 7.57
C LEU A 144 -8.11 1.64 7.41
N ILE A 145 -8.04 2.68 8.24
CA ILE A 145 -8.94 3.83 8.15
C ILE A 145 -8.78 4.50 6.77
N CYS A 146 -7.54 4.74 6.33
CA CYS A 146 -7.26 5.30 5.01
C CYS A 146 -7.79 4.40 3.87
N ALA A 147 -7.64 3.08 3.97
CA ALA A 147 -8.11 2.13 2.96
C ALA A 147 -9.64 2.07 2.85
N ILE A 148 -10.34 2.19 3.98
CA ILE A 148 -11.81 2.33 4.01
C ILE A 148 -12.23 3.58 3.25
N THR A 149 -11.59 4.71 3.56
CA THR A 149 -11.83 5.98 2.89
C THR A 149 -11.56 5.89 1.38
N ILE A 150 -10.43 5.28 0.99
CA ILE A 150 -10.04 5.06 -0.42
C ILE A 150 -11.07 4.21 -1.19
N SER A 151 -11.69 3.26 -0.49
CA SER A 151 -12.67 2.36 -1.10
C SER A 151 -13.96 3.08 -1.48
N ILE A 152 -14.23 4.24 -0.89
CA ILE A 152 -15.30 5.14 -1.31
C ILE A 152 -14.83 5.84 -2.60
N PRO A 153 -15.56 5.70 -3.72
CA PRO A 153 -15.14 6.24 -5.00
C PRO A 153 -15.40 7.75 -5.09
N LEU A 154 -14.65 8.54 -4.33
CA LEU A 154 -14.62 9.99 -4.43
C LEU A 154 -13.38 10.43 -5.25
N PRO A 155 -13.57 11.03 -6.43
CA PRO A 155 -12.45 11.45 -7.28
C PRO A 155 -11.55 12.45 -6.54
N LEU A 156 -10.24 12.40 -6.81
CA LEU A 156 -9.20 13.30 -6.26
C LEU A 156 -8.97 13.26 -4.75
N THR A 157 -9.83 12.63 -3.95
CA THR A 157 -9.65 12.53 -2.49
C THR A 157 -8.73 11.37 -2.08
N ASN A 158 -8.69 10.30 -2.88
CA ASN A 158 -8.06 9.04 -2.51
C ASN A 158 -6.52 9.03 -2.66
N ALA A 159 -5.95 9.99 -3.39
CA ALA A 159 -4.51 10.04 -3.63
C ALA A 159 -3.71 10.36 -2.36
N VAL A 160 -4.19 11.30 -1.53
CA VAL A 160 -3.48 11.75 -0.33
C VAL A 160 -3.43 10.65 0.75
N PRO A 161 -4.54 9.97 1.11
CA PRO A 161 -4.50 8.82 2.01
C PRO A 161 -3.62 7.68 1.47
N ALA A 162 -3.67 7.41 0.16
CA ALA A 162 -2.85 6.35 -0.45
C ALA A 162 -1.34 6.68 -0.43
N LEU A 163 -0.98 7.97 -0.59
CA LEU A 163 0.38 8.45 -0.38
C LEU A 163 0.82 8.24 1.08
N GLY A 164 -0.06 8.54 2.04
CA GLY A 164 0.18 8.30 3.46
C GLY A 164 0.52 6.84 3.75
N ILE A 165 -0.33 5.91 3.30
CA ILE A 165 -0.09 4.45 3.41
C ILE A 165 1.26 4.08 2.78
N THR A 166 1.53 4.57 1.56
CA THR A 166 2.77 4.28 0.82
C THR A 166 4.00 4.72 1.61
N ILE A 167 4.01 5.95 2.12
CA ILE A 167 5.15 6.50 2.86
C ILE A 167 5.33 5.76 4.18
N MET A 168 4.26 5.50 4.94
CA MET A 168 4.33 4.75 6.20
C MET A 168 4.87 3.33 5.98
N THR A 169 4.38 2.64 4.94
CA THR A 169 4.81 1.28 4.60
C THR A 169 6.26 1.25 4.14
N LEU A 170 6.72 2.24 3.36
CA LEU A 170 8.13 2.39 2.99
C LEU A 170 9.02 2.67 4.21
N GLY A 171 8.56 3.52 5.13
CA GLY A 171 9.25 3.80 6.37
C GLY A 171 9.40 2.55 7.23
N LEU A 172 8.34 1.75 7.36
CA LEU A 172 8.34 0.49 8.09
C LEU A 172 9.29 -0.54 7.45
N LEU A 173 9.22 -0.70 6.13
CA LEU A 173 10.07 -1.62 5.36
C LEU A 173 11.57 -1.28 5.46
N ASN A 174 11.89 0.01 5.59
CA ASN A 174 13.28 0.47 5.73
C ASN A 174 13.68 0.77 7.19
N ARG A 175 12.81 0.49 8.16
CA ARG A 175 13.02 0.76 9.59
C ARG A 175 13.38 2.23 9.88
N ASP A 176 12.69 3.16 9.21
CA ASP A 176 12.89 4.61 9.33
C ASP A 176 11.67 5.28 9.97
N GLY A 177 11.79 5.59 11.26
CA GLY A 177 10.76 6.25 12.05
C GLY A 177 10.40 7.66 11.56
N LEU A 178 11.32 8.40 10.94
CA LEU A 178 11.00 9.74 10.41
C LEU A 178 10.10 9.62 9.19
N THR A 179 10.40 8.68 8.30
CA THR A 179 9.56 8.39 7.14
C THR A 179 8.17 7.91 7.59
N ILE A 180 8.08 7.06 8.62
CA ILE A 180 6.79 6.65 9.22
C ILE A 180 6.01 7.87 9.72
N PHE A 181 6.66 8.76 10.46
CA PHE A 181 6.01 9.96 11.02
C PHE A 181 5.51 10.92 9.94
N LEU A 182 6.32 11.17 8.90
CA LEU A 182 5.89 11.96 7.74
C LEU A 182 4.68 11.32 7.05
N GLY A 183 4.72 10.00 6.85
CA GLY A 183 3.61 9.26 6.28
C GLY A 183 2.35 9.34 7.15
N PHE A 184 2.49 9.33 8.48
CA PHE A 184 1.38 9.52 9.41
C PHE A 184 0.74 10.90 9.24
N ILE A 185 1.52 11.98 9.19
CA ILE A 185 0.99 13.34 8.94
C ILE A 185 0.22 13.38 7.61
N VAL A 186 0.80 12.83 6.55
CA VAL A 186 0.15 12.79 5.22
C VAL A 186 -1.16 12.00 5.28
N SER A 187 -1.19 10.87 5.99
CA SER A 187 -2.41 10.09 6.21
C SER A 187 -3.49 10.89 6.94
N ILE A 188 -3.14 11.60 8.01
CA ILE A 188 -4.10 12.44 8.76
C ILE A 188 -4.66 13.56 7.88
N VAL A 189 -3.81 14.26 7.13
CA VAL A 189 -4.27 15.28 6.17
C VAL A 189 -5.21 14.67 5.13
N GLY A 190 -4.87 13.51 4.58
CA GLY A 190 -5.71 12.78 3.64
C GLY A 190 -7.07 12.39 4.21
N LEU A 191 -7.10 11.92 5.46
CA LEU A 191 -8.34 11.59 6.16
C LEU A 191 -9.23 12.82 6.37
N ILE A 192 -8.65 13.95 6.78
CA ILE A 192 -9.40 15.20 6.94
C ILE A 192 -10.02 15.62 5.60
N ILE A 193 -9.23 15.63 4.52
CA ILE A 193 -9.72 15.96 3.17
C ILE A 193 -10.90 15.07 2.79
N ALA A 194 -10.77 13.76 3.02
CA ALA A 194 -11.82 12.83 2.65
C ALA A 194 -13.08 12.97 3.51
N VAL A 195 -12.95 13.20 4.82
CA VAL A 195 -14.10 13.46 5.71
C VAL A 195 -14.85 14.73 5.27
N ILE A 196 -14.12 15.80 4.93
CA ILE A 196 -14.72 17.04 4.40
C ILE A 196 -15.45 16.76 3.09
N ALA A 197 -14.85 15.98 2.18
CA ALA A 197 -15.48 15.64 0.90
C ALA A 197 -16.76 14.79 1.07
N ILE A 198 -16.75 13.84 2.01
CA ILE A 198 -17.93 13.01 2.35
C ILE A 198 -19.03 13.89 2.94
N ALA A 199 -18.70 14.77 3.89
CA ALA A 199 -19.65 15.67 4.51
C ALA A 199 -20.26 16.65 3.50
N ALA A 200 -19.44 17.25 2.62
CA ALA A 200 -19.89 18.14 1.56
C ALA A 200 -20.85 17.41 0.61
N SER A 201 -20.53 16.18 0.21
CA SER A 201 -21.39 15.35 -0.64
C SER A 201 -22.74 15.07 0.02
N TRP A 202 -22.76 14.76 1.32
CA TRP A 202 -23.98 14.53 2.08
C TRP A 202 -24.88 15.77 2.17
N ILE A 203 -24.27 16.94 2.41
CA ILE A 203 -24.96 18.22 2.46
C ILE A 203 -25.58 18.55 1.11
N SER A 204 -24.83 18.40 0.00
CA SER A 204 -25.34 18.63 -1.35
C SER A 204 -26.55 17.76 -1.69
N ILE A 205 -26.53 16.48 -1.31
CA ILE A 205 -27.68 15.57 -1.49
C ILE A 205 -28.89 16.07 -0.70
N LYS A 206 -28.70 16.50 0.55
CA LYS A 206 -29.79 17.01 1.39
C LYS A 206 -30.42 18.29 0.82
N TYR A 207 -29.59 19.22 0.32
CA TYR A 207 -30.08 20.44 -0.33
C TYR A 207 -30.89 20.13 -1.58
N LEU A 208 -30.43 19.17 -2.39
CA LEU A 208 -31.13 18.79 -3.61
C LEU A 208 -32.46 18.10 -3.27
N PHE A 209 -32.48 17.22 -2.26
CA PHE A 209 -33.72 16.58 -1.81
C PHE A 209 -34.76 17.60 -1.35
N ASN A 210 -34.36 18.58 -0.53
CA ASN A 210 -35.24 19.62 0.01
C ASN A 210 -35.65 20.70 -1.02
N LEU A 211 -35.04 20.69 -2.22
CA LEU A 211 -35.42 21.55 -3.34
C LEU A 211 -36.49 20.89 -4.22
N PHE A 212 -36.46 19.55 -4.31
CA PHE A 212 -37.35 18.77 -5.18
C PHE A 212 -38.55 18.14 -4.44
N PHE A 213 -38.47 17.95 -3.12
CA PHE A 213 -39.54 17.43 -2.25
C PHE A 213 -39.77 18.38 -1.07
#